data_AF-A0A1R3X5L6-F1
#
_entry.id   AF-A0A1R3X5L6-F1
#
_cell.length_a   1.000
_cell.length_b   1.000
_cell.length_c   1.000
_cell.angle_alpha   90.00
_cell.angle_beta   90.00
_cell.angle_gamma   90.00
#
_symmetry.space_group_name_H-M   'P 1'
#
loop_
_entity.id
_entity.type
_entity.pdbx_description
1 polymer ?
#
loop_
_entity_poly.entity_id
_entity_poly.type
_entity_poly.pdbx_seq_one_letter_code
_entity_poly.pdbx_strand_id
1 'polypeptide(L)'
;MKRVVAVLAATLMISGGLVLVSSLAVDYIVLRAYALVFVLHALGFAMIFAASLLARDVFTQTLARVMVASGSALWLLCWSGFLIGNFVPIPLALWASLASAAYSVGAVACVLRHERAAAVIMSVLAVSSTFSTVVMLLAAASLVSPDFSYAPFAIGAVIGGALLFAFQRPHRILEADRRVSAAAPPLGCHPVS
;
A
#
# COMPACT_ATOMS: atom_id res chain seq x y z
N MET A 1 -10.23 -18.63 5.83
CA MET A 1 -10.48 -17.18 5.94
C MET A 1 -9.23 -16.31 5.78
N LYS A 2 -8.15 -16.52 6.57
CA LYS A 2 -6.92 -15.68 6.52
C LYS A 2 -6.40 -15.39 5.11
N ARG A 3 -6.28 -16.42 4.27
CA ARG A 3 -5.81 -16.26 2.88
C ARG A 3 -6.72 -15.41 1.99
N VAL A 4 -8.03 -15.49 2.16
CA VAL A 4 -9.00 -14.70 1.37
C VAL A 4 -8.85 -13.23 1.74
N VAL A 5 -8.74 -12.92 3.03
CA VAL A 5 -8.51 -11.56 3.54
C VAL A 5 -7.19 -10.99 3.03
N ALA A 6 -6.15 -11.82 3.00
CA ALA A 6 -4.81 -11.41 2.61
C ALA A 6 -4.70 -11.14 1.09
N VAL A 7 -5.38 -11.94 0.25
CA VAL A 7 -5.53 -11.68 -1.20
C VAL A 7 -6.38 -10.44 -1.44
N LEU A 8 -7.51 -10.31 -0.72
CA LEU A 8 -8.39 -9.14 -0.82
C LEU A 8 -7.64 -7.86 -0.48
N ALA A 9 -6.82 -7.84 0.57
CA ALA A 9 -5.99 -6.70 0.94
C ALA A 9 -5.02 -6.32 -0.19
N ALA A 10 -4.32 -7.29 -0.77
CA ALA A 10 -3.41 -7.04 -1.89
C ALA A 10 -4.14 -6.49 -3.12
N THR A 11 -5.28 -7.09 -3.50
CA THR A 11 -6.10 -6.65 -4.62
C THR A 11 -6.63 -5.23 -4.41
N LEU A 12 -7.16 -4.92 -3.22
CA LEU A 12 -7.64 -3.58 -2.90
C LEU A 12 -6.51 -2.54 -2.98
N MET A 13 -5.31 -2.87 -2.51
CA MET A 13 -4.17 -1.95 -2.57
C MET A 13 -3.71 -1.68 -4.01
N ILE A 14 -3.61 -2.74 -4.82
CA ILE A 14 -3.26 -2.63 -6.25
C ILE A 14 -4.32 -1.83 -7.00
N SER A 15 -5.58 -2.23 -6.89
CA SER A 15 -6.67 -1.58 -7.59
C SER A 15 -6.85 -0.13 -7.14
N GLY A 16 -6.68 0.17 -5.85
CA GLY A 16 -6.71 1.54 -5.33
C GLY A 16 -5.60 2.41 -5.94
N GLY A 17 -4.37 1.90 -6.00
CA GLY A 17 -3.27 2.59 -6.67
C GLY A 17 -3.50 2.80 -8.17
N LEU A 18 -4.05 1.80 -8.87
CA LEU A 18 -4.39 1.92 -10.30
C LEU A 18 -5.52 2.92 -10.57
N VAL A 19 -6.53 2.98 -9.70
CA VAL A 19 -7.63 3.97 -9.77
C VAL A 19 -7.09 5.38 -9.60
N LEU A 20 -6.11 5.58 -8.71
CA LEU A 20 -5.43 6.88 -8.59
C LEU A 20 -4.64 7.20 -9.85
N VAL A 21 -3.83 6.29 -10.37
CA VAL A 21 -3.04 6.56 -11.59
C VAL A 21 -3.94 6.84 -12.80
N SER A 22 -5.09 6.17 -12.92
CA SER A 22 -5.98 6.35 -14.06
C SER A 22 -6.61 7.74 -14.13
N SER A 23 -6.74 8.47 -13.01
CA SER A 23 -7.23 9.86 -13.07
C SER A 23 -6.30 10.82 -13.80
N LEU A 24 -5.01 10.48 -13.94
CA LEU A 24 -4.06 11.26 -14.77
C LEU A 24 -4.38 11.17 -16.27
N ALA A 25 -5.11 10.12 -16.70
CA ALA A 25 -5.50 9.94 -18.10
C ALA A 25 -6.79 10.72 -18.47
N VAL A 26 -7.46 11.32 -17.49
CA VAL A 26 -8.71 12.06 -17.69
C VAL A 26 -8.37 13.54 -17.88
N ASP A 27 -8.57 14.06 -19.09
CA ASP A 27 -8.54 15.51 -19.34
C ASP A 27 -9.80 16.16 -18.76
N TYR A 28 -9.75 16.42 -17.45
CA TYR A 28 -10.89 16.92 -16.69
C TYR A 28 -11.21 18.38 -16.99
N ILE A 29 -10.30 19.13 -17.61
CA ILE A 29 -10.51 20.52 -18.02
C ILE A 29 -11.37 20.54 -19.28
N VAL A 30 -10.97 19.79 -20.32
CA VAL A 30 -11.72 19.72 -21.58
C VAL A 30 -13.06 19.03 -21.38
N LEU A 31 -13.10 17.95 -20.61
CA LEU A 31 -14.32 17.18 -20.35
C LEU A 31 -15.21 17.77 -19.25
N ARG A 32 -14.75 18.84 -18.57
CA ARG A 32 -15.40 19.40 -17.36
C ARG A 32 -15.70 18.33 -16.29
N ALA A 33 -14.84 17.31 -16.21
CA ALA A 33 -15.06 16.09 -15.43
C ALA A 33 -14.41 16.16 -14.03
N TYR A 34 -14.36 17.35 -13.41
CA TYR A 34 -13.74 17.57 -12.09
C TYR A 34 -14.28 16.62 -11.01
N ALA A 35 -15.60 16.45 -10.94
CA ALA A 35 -16.23 15.56 -9.97
C ALA A 35 -15.78 14.10 -10.13
N LEU A 36 -15.63 13.63 -11.37
CA LEU A 36 -15.16 12.27 -11.65
C LEU A 36 -13.74 12.07 -11.11
N VAL A 37 -12.83 13.01 -11.36
CA VAL A 37 -11.45 12.94 -10.85
C VAL A 37 -11.43 12.85 -9.33
N PHE A 38 -12.18 13.70 -8.62
CA PHE A 38 -12.23 13.65 -7.15
C PHE A 38 -12.84 12.36 -6.61
N VAL A 39 -13.87 11.82 -7.27
CA VAL A 39 -14.47 10.52 -6.91
C VAL A 39 -13.46 9.38 -7.10
N LEU A 40 -12.69 9.39 -8.20
CA LEU A 40 -11.62 8.42 -8.42
C LEU A 40 -10.55 8.52 -7.32
N HIS A 41 -10.16 9.74 -6.91
CA HIS A 41 -9.21 9.93 -5.82
C HIS A 41 -9.74 9.34 -4.51
N ALA A 42 -10.95 9.71 -4.09
CA ALA A 42 -11.53 9.17 -2.87
C ALA A 42 -11.67 7.65 -2.90
N LEU A 43 -12.13 7.10 -4.02
CA LEU A 43 -12.25 5.66 -4.19
C LEU A 43 -10.87 4.99 -4.06
N GLY A 44 -9.87 5.48 -4.77
CA GLY A 44 -8.52 4.94 -4.75
C GLY A 44 -7.91 4.95 -3.35
N PHE A 45 -7.97 6.07 -2.63
CA PHE A 45 -7.47 6.16 -1.26
C PHE A 45 -8.30 5.33 -0.27
N ALA A 46 -9.62 5.27 -0.41
CA ALA A 46 -10.47 4.45 0.45
C ALA A 46 -10.16 2.96 0.29
N MET A 47 -9.88 2.51 -0.93
CA MET A 47 -9.45 1.13 -1.19
C MET A 47 -8.09 0.83 -0.55
N ILE A 48 -7.12 1.74 -0.65
CA ILE A 48 -5.80 1.59 -0.01
C ILE A 48 -5.94 1.57 1.53
N PHE A 49 -6.80 2.42 2.09
CA PHE A 49 -7.09 2.41 3.53
C PHE A 49 -7.77 1.11 3.98
N ALA A 50 -8.77 0.63 3.25
CA ALA A 50 -9.37 -0.67 3.53
C ALA A 50 -8.33 -1.81 3.45
N ALA A 51 -7.43 -1.77 2.46
CA ALA A 51 -6.35 -2.73 2.34
C ALA A 51 -5.40 -2.73 3.55
N SER A 52 -5.00 -1.55 4.05
CA SER A 52 -4.12 -1.46 5.21
C SER A 52 -4.76 -1.96 6.51
N LEU A 53 -6.07 -1.78 6.67
CA LEU A 53 -6.83 -2.36 7.80
C LEU A 53 -6.92 -3.90 7.74
N LEU A 54 -6.90 -4.47 6.53
CA LEU A 54 -7.00 -5.91 6.28
C LEU A 54 -5.65 -6.62 6.27
N ALA A 55 -4.53 -5.91 6.05
CA ALA A 55 -3.17 -6.47 5.96
C ALA A 55 -2.56 -6.95 7.31
N ARG A 56 -3.40 -7.30 8.30
CA ARG A 56 -3.00 -7.64 9.68
C ARG A 56 -2.07 -8.85 9.77
N ASP A 57 -2.17 -9.78 8.83
CA ASP A 57 -1.35 -11.00 8.81
C ASP A 57 0.11 -10.72 8.41
N VAL A 58 0.38 -9.62 7.71
CA VAL A 58 1.74 -9.25 7.28
C VAL A 58 2.43 -8.37 8.31
N PHE A 59 1.70 -7.44 8.92
CA PHE A 59 2.21 -6.59 9.99
C PHE A 59 1.92 -7.25 11.32
N THR A 60 2.84 -8.02 11.91
CA THR A 60 2.57 -8.70 13.18
C THR A 60 2.59 -7.74 14.37
N GLN A 61 3.46 -6.72 14.32
CA GLN A 61 3.55 -5.70 15.35
C GLN A 61 2.38 -4.70 15.32
N THR A 62 1.78 -4.46 16.49
CA THR A 62 0.69 -3.49 16.65
C THR A 62 1.06 -2.08 16.18
N LEU A 63 2.28 -1.61 16.49
CA LEU A 63 2.74 -0.29 16.06
C LEU A 63 2.77 -0.18 14.53
N ALA A 64 3.32 -1.17 13.83
CA ALA A 64 3.37 -1.18 12.37
C ALA A 64 1.96 -1.19 11.75
N ARG A 65 1.02 -1.97 12.32
CA ARG A 65 -0.40 -1.97 11.91
C ARG A 65 -1.05 -0.60 12.06
N VAL A 66 -0.85 0.06 13.20
CA VAL A 66 -1.41 1.38 13.44
C VAL A 66 -0.79 2.39 12.48
N MET A 67 0.53 2.35 12.30
CA MET A 67 1.24 3.28 11.42
C MET A 67 0.84 3.13 9.94
N VAL A 68 0.68 1.90 9.43
CA VAL A 68 0.23 1.70 8.04
C VAL A 68 -1.21 2.16 7.84
N ALA A 69 -2.11 1.86 8.79
CA ALA A 69 -3.49 2.32 8.74
C ALA A 69 -3.60 3.85 8.85
N SER A 70 -2.88 4.45 9.78
CA SER A 70 -2.83 5.91 9.96
C SER A 70 -2.24 6.62 8.76
N GLY A 71 -1.13 6.11 8.17
CA GLY A 71 -0.56 6.69 6.97
C GLY A 71 -1.53 6.66 5.78
N SER A 72 -2.27 5.55 5.62
CA SER A 72 -3.31 5.46 4.58
C SER A 72 -4.51 6.36 4.85
N ALA A 73 -4.92 6.48 6.12
CA ALA A 73 -5.99 7.39 6.53
C ALA A 73 -5.61 8.86 6.29
N LEU A 74 -4.37 9.25 6.59
CA LEU A 74 -3.85 10.59 6.33
C LEU A 74 -3.82 10.91 4.83
N TRP A 75 -3.48 9.93 3.98
CA TRP A 75 -3.59 10.07 2.53
C TRP A 75 -5.03 10.23 2.05
N LEU A 76 -5.97 9.47 2.63
CA LEU A 76 -7.40 9.65 2.37
C LEU A 76 -7.89 11.04 2.80
N LEU A 77 -7.47 11.51 3.98
CA LEU A 77 -7.82 12.84 4.50
C LEU A 77 -7.21 13.96 3.65
N CYS A 78 -5.97 13.78 3.20
CA CYS A 78 -5.28 14.71 2.31
C CYS A 78 -6.15 15.06 1.09
N TRP A 79 -6.82 14.06 0.51
CA TRP A 79 -7.66 14.25 -0.68
C TRP A 79 -9.17 14.31 -0.42
N SER A 80 -9.62 14.16 0.84
CA SER A 80 -11.04 14.26 1.20
C SER A 80 -11.52 15.71 1.38
N GLY A 81 -10.60 16.68 1.50
CA GLY A 81 -10.93 18.10 1.69
C GLY A 81 -11.81 18.69 0.57
N PHE A 82 -11.67 18.16 -0.65
CA PHE A 82 -12.47 18.54 -1.82
C PHE A 82 -13.90 17.96 -1.81
N LEU A 83 -14.17 16.89 -1.07
CA LEU A 83 -15.47 16.22 -1.03
C LEU A 83 -16.38 16.69 0.11
N ILE A 84 -15.80 17.27 1.16
CA ILE A 84 -16.53 17.61 2.41
C ILE A 84 -16.64 19.15 2.58
N GLY A 85 -16.11 19.93 1.64
CA GLY A 85 -16.16 21.39 1.70
C GLY A 85 -15.19 21.95 2.73
N ASN A 86 -13.95 22.23 2.32
CA ASN A 86 -12.94 23.01 3.08
C ASN A 86 -12.64 22.48 4.50
N PHE A 87 -12.75 21.17 4.76
CA PHE A 87 -12.86 20.70 6.14
C PHE A 87 -11.60 20.91 7.02
N VAL A 88 -10.43 21.21 6.47
CA VAL A 88 -9.33 21.81 7.27
C VAL A 88 -8.42 22.65 6.37
N PRO A 89 -8.08 23.91 6.69
CA PRO A 89 -7.10 24.72 5.95
C PRO A 89 -5.66 24.26 6.23
N ILE A 90 -5.42 22.95 6.25
CA ILE A 90 -4.09 22.37 6.38
C ILE A 90 -3.57 22.08 4.97
N PRO A 91 -2.38 22.59 4.60
CA PRO A 91 -1.78 22.31 3.30
C PRO A 91 -1.68 20.81 3.03
N LEU A 92 -1.99 20.38 1.80
CA LEU A 92 -1.89 18.97 1.36
C LEU A 92 -0.52 18.36 1.69
N ALA A 93 0.54 19.15 1.53
CA ALA A 93 1.91 18.74 1.85
C ALA A 93 2.11 18.36 3.33
N LEU A 94 1.36 18.97 4.26
CA LEU A 94 1.44 18.62 5.69
C LEU A 94 0.77 17.27 5.96
N TRP A 95 -0.38 16.99 5.35
CA TRP A 95 -1.02 15.67 5.46
C TRP A 95 -0.14 14.58 4.86
N ALA A 96 0.45 14.84 3.70
CA ALA A 96 1.39 13.92 3.05
C ALA A 96 2.66 13.72 3.88
N SER A 97 3.20 14.76 4.54
CA SER A 97 4.38 14.63 5.39
C SER A 97 4.08 13.81 6.66
N LEU A 98 2.92 14.01 7.28
CA LEU A 98 2.45 13.18 8.41
C LEU A 98 2.27 11.72 7.98
N ALA A 99 1.72 11.46 6.79
CA ALA A 99 1.59 10.12 6.25
C ALA A 99 2.97 9.47 6.02
N SER A 100 3.91 10.22 5.43
CA SER A 100 5.29 9.78 5.21
C SER A 100 6.00 9.46 6.53
N ALA A 101 5.80 10.28 7.56
CA ALA A 101 6.33 10.04 8.90
C ALA A 101 5.74 8.77 9.52
N ALA A 102 4.41 8.58 9.45
CA ALA A 102 3.75 7.37 9.93
C ALA A 102 4.35 6.13 9.25
N TYR A 103 4.48 6.13 7.93
CA TYR A 103 5.06 5.00 7.21
C TYR A 103 6.53 4.75 7.55
N SER A 104 7.32 5.81 7.73
CA SER A 104 8.73 5.71 8.13
C SER A 104 8.88 5.12 9.54
N VAL A 105 8.07 5.56 10.51
CA VAL A 105 8.03 4.99 11.85
C VAL A 105 7.62 3.52 11.81
N GLY A 106 6.62 3.16 10.99
CA GLY A 106 6.23 1.77 10.76
C GLY A 106 7.36 0.92 10.18
N ALA A 107 8.10 1.44 9.20
CA ALA A 107 9.25 0.78 8.60
C ALA A 107 10.35 0.50 9.64
N VAL A 108 10.73 1.52 10.42
CA VAL A 108 11.73 1.39 11.50
C VAL A 108 11.29 0.35 12.51
N ALA A 109 10.03 0.38 12.94
CA ALA A 109 9.47 -0.60 13.88
C ALA A 109 9.61 -2.04 13.35
N CYS A 110 9.25 -2.28 12.09
CA CYS A 110 9.39 -3.58 11.44
C CYS A 110 10.86 -4.03 11.32
N VAL A 111 11.78 -3.10 10.99
CA VAL A 111 13.23 -3.40 10.90
C VAL A 111 13.78 -3.84 12.25
N LEU A 112 13.48 -3.09 13.32
CA LEU A 112 13.92 -3.38 14.69
C LEU A 112 13.38 -4.72 15.21
N ARG A 113 12.26 -5.19 14.66
CA ARG A 113 11.65 -6.49 14.99
C ARG A 113 11.99 -7.60 14.00
N HIS A 114 12.86 -7.33 13.03
CA HIS A 114 13.27 -8.27 11.98
C HIS A 114 12.11 -8.81 11.12
N GLU A 115 11.01 -8.06 11.01
CA GLU A 115 9.85 -8.40 10.17
C GLU A 115 10.13 -8.00 8.71
N ARG A 116 11.01 -8.76 8.01
CA ARG A 116 11.55 -8.36 6.69
C ARG A 116 10.48 -8.01 5.66
N ALA A 117 9.44 -8.83 5.51
CA ALA A 117 8.38 -8.61 4.53
C ALA A 117 7.61 -7.30 4.81
N ALA A 118 7.22 -7.10 6.07
CA ALA A 118 6.53 -5.90 6.52
C ALA A 118 7.42 -4.64 6.38
N ALA A 119 8.71 -4.75 6.72
CA ALA A 119 9.68 -3.68 6.59
C ALA A 119 9.88 -3.24 5.14
N VAL A 120 9.93 -4.18 4.19
CA VAL A 120 10.05 -3.86 2.75
C VAL A 120 8.80 -3.15 2.26
N ILE A 121 7.60 -3.68 2.55
CA ILE A 121 6.34 -3.05 2.16
C ILE A 121 6.22 -1.64 2.76
N MET A 122 6.55 -1.50 4.04
CA MET A 122 6.51 -0.18 4.69
C MET A 122 7.50 0.80 4.11
N SER A 123 8.72 0.35 3.80
CA SER A 123 9.73 1.20 3.17
C SER A 123 9.27 1.68 1.79
N VAL A 124 8.62 0.82 1.00
CA VAL A 124 8.05 1.20 -0.30
C VAL A 124 6.99 2.29 -0.13
N LEU A 125 6.06 2.12 0.82
CA LEU A 125 5.02 3.12 1.11
C LEU A 125 5.63 4.42 1.66
N ALA A 126 6.66 4.34 2.51
CA ALA A 126 7.33 5.51 3.08
C ALA A 126 8.08 6.32 2.01
N VAL A 127 8.87 5.66 1.16
CA VAL A 127 9.64 6.33 0.10
C VAL A 127 8.72 6.95 -0.93
N SER A 128 7.71 6.21 -1.40
CA SER A 128 6.73 6.72 -2.36
C SER A 128 5.91 7.88 -1.80
N SER A 129 5.45 7.78 -0.54
CA SER A 129 4.77 8.88 0.16
C SER A 129 5.66 10.11 0.29
N THR A 130 6.94 9.92 0.63
CA THR A 130 7.91 11.03 0.76
C THR A 130 8.13 11.70 -0.59
N PHE A 131 8.29 10.93 -1.66
CA PHE A 131 8.43 11.49 -3.01
C PHE A 131 7.18 12.27 -3.41
N SER A 132 5.99 11.77 -3.10
CA SER A 132 4.73 12.50 -3.26
C SER A 132 4.69 13.82 -2.46
N THR A 133 5.16 13.82 -1.21
CA THR A 133 5.30 15.06 -0.41
C THR A 133 6.23 16.06 -1.09
N VAL A 134 7.36 15.61 -1.62
CA VAL A 134 8.29 16.47 -2.37
C VAL A 134 7.62 17.06 -3.61
N VAL A 135 6.89 16.25 -4.39
CA VAL A 135 6.13 16.74 -5.56
C VAL A 135 5.09 17.79 -5.14
N MET A 136 4.40 17.60 -4.01
CA MET A 136 3.46 18.61 -3.47
C MET A 136 4.16 19.93 -3.13
N LEU A 137 5.34 19.88 -2.52
CA LEU A 137 6.12 21.09 -2.19
C LEU A 137 6.61 21.80 -3.45
N LEU A 138 7.07 21.05 -4.46
CA LEU A 138 7.46 21.61 -5.76
C LEU A 138 6.26 22.21 -6.50
N ALA A 139 5.08 21.60 -6.39
CA ALA A 139 3.84 22.13 -6.98
C ALA A 139 3.40 23.42 -6.29
N ALA A 140 3.54 23.52 -4.96
CA ALA A 140 3.29 24.75 -4.22
C ALA A 140 4.26 25.89 -4.62
N ALA A 141 5.46 25.55 -5.09
CA ALA A 141 6.43 26.48 -5.67
C ALA A 141 6.24 26.71 -7.19
N SER A 142 5.16 26.19 -7.79
CA SER A 142 4.86 26.27 -9.23
C SER A 142 5.92 25.65 -10.15
N LEU A 143 6.75 24.72 -9.64
CA LEU A 143 7.82 24.06 -10.40
C LEU A 143 7.34 22.80 -11.13
N VAL A 144 6.25 22.19 -10.68
CA VAL A 144 5.62 21.00 -11.27
C VAL A 144 4.10 21.11 -11.19
N SER A 145 3.38 20.39 -12.05
CA SER A 145 1.91 20.35 -11.95
C SER A 145 1.46 19.64 -10.65
N PRO A 146 0.48 20.20 -9.92
CA PRO A 146 -0.10 19.56 -8.75
C PRO A 146 -0.83 18.25 -9.08
N ASP A 147 -1.20 18.02 -10.34
CA ASP A 147 -1.89 16.80 -10.77
C ASP A 147 -1.05 15.53 -10.53
N PHE A 148 0.28 15.64 -10.48
CA PHE A 148 1.18 14.50 -10.27
C PHE A 148 1.49 14.22 -8.79
N SER A 149 0.98 15.03 -7.88
CA SER A 149 1.40 15.03 -6.47
C SER A 149 1.17 13.71 -5.72
N TYR A 150 0.11 12.99 -6.06
CA TYR A 150 -0.23 11.68 -5.46
C TYR A 150 0.33 10.48 -6.23
N ALA A 151 0.81 10.69 -7.46
CA ALA A 151 1.19 9.61 -8.36
C ALA A 151 2.30 8.71 -7.80
N PRO A 152 3.37 9.24 -7.18
CA PRO A 152 4.37 8.41 -6.53
C PRO A 152 3.79 7.47 -5.48
N PHE A 153 2.97 7.99 -4.56
CA PHE A 153 2.31 7.18 -3.54
C PHE A 153 1.40 6.11 -4.17
N ALA A 154 0.64 6.46 -5.21
CA ALA A 154 -0.21 5.50 -5.92
C ALA A 154 0.60 4.35 -6.53
N ILE A 155 1.74 4.65 -7.16
CA ILE A 155 2.67 3.63 -7.67
C ILE A 155 3.23 2.79 -6.52
N GLY A 156 3.62 3.43 -5.42
CA GLY A 156 4.07 2.74 -4.21
C GLY A 156 3.02 1.78 -3.64
N ALA A 157 1.74 2.15 -3.66
CA ALA A 157 0.63 1.28 -3.26
C ALA A 157 0.49 0.07 -4.21
N VAL A 158 0.61 0.26 -5.53
CA VAL A 158 0.61 -0.86 -6.48
C VAL A 158 1.75 -1.83 -6.19
N ILE A 159 2.97 -1.32 -5.98
CA ILE A 159 4.14 -2.13 -5.65
C ILE A 159 3.95 -2.82 -4.29
N GLY A 160 3.48 -2.10 -3.27
CA GLY A 160 3.20 -2.62 -1.95
C GLY A 160 2.16 -3.74 -1.97
N GLY A 161 1.09 -3.58 -2.75
CA GLY A 161 0.08 -4.61 -2.98
C GLY A 161 0.63 -5.85 -3.71
N ALA A 162 1.49 -5.66 -4.72
CA ALA A 162 2.16 -6.77 -5.39
C ALA A 162 3.10 -7.53 -4.43
N LEU A 163 3.83 -6.82 -3.57
CA LEU A 163 4.67 -7.41 -2.53
C LEU A 163 3.84 -8.16 -1.48
N LEU A 164 2.72 -7.58 -1.02
CA LEU A 164 1.76 -8.24 -0.13
C LEU A 164 1.31 -9.59 -0.72
N PHE A 165 1.02 -9.62 -2.01
CA PHE A 165 0.65 -10.85 -2.70
C PHE A 165 1.80 -11.85 -2.83
N ALA A 166 3.01 -11.37 -3.16
CA ALA A 166 4.20 -12.20 -3.32
C ALA A 166 4.61 -12.87 -2.00
N PHE A 167 4.63 -12.14 -0.90
CA PHE A 167 5.03 -12.66 0.42
C PHE A 167 4.03 -13.63 1.04
N GLN A 168 2.82 -13.76 0.47
CA GLN A 168 1.83 -14.77 0.88
C GLN A 168 1.98 -16.12 0.15
N ARG A 169 2.77 -16.20 -0.93
CA ARG A 169 2.99 -17.42 -1.71
C ARG A 169 4.01 -18.44 -1.13
N PRO A 170 5.08 -18.08 -0.38
CA PRO A 170 6.18 -19.01 -0.09
C PRO A 170 5.82 -20.16 0.87
N HIS A 171 4.76 -20.04 1.68
CA HIS A 171 4.31 -21.16 2.52
C HIS A 171 3.87 -22.40 1.73
N ARG A 172 3.41 -22.23 0.48
CA ARG A 172 2.83 -23.33 -0.30
C ARG A 172 3.86 -24.24 -0.96
N ILE A 173 4.98 -23.70 -1.42
CA ILE A 173 6.00 -24.50 -2.11
C ILE A 173 6.75 -25.35 -1.08
N LEU A 174 7.11 -24.75 0.06
CA LEU A 174 7.79 -25.44 1.14
C LEU A 174 6.90 -26.46 1.87
N GLU A 175 5.61 -26.19 2.09
CA GLU A 175 4.70 -27.17 2.68
C GLU A 175 4.29 -28.28 1.70
N ALA A 176 4.20 -27.98 0.39
CA ALA A 176 3.98 -29.01 -0.63
C ALA A 176 5.20 -29.92 -0.76
N ASP A 177 6.42 -29.37 -0.82
CA ASP A 177 7.66 -30.16 -0.82
C ASP A 177 7.79 -31.02 0.43
N ARG A 178 7.46 -30.47 1.60
CA ARG A 178 7.54 -31.21 2.87
C ARG A 178 6.52 -32.34 2.94
N ARG A 179 5.32 -32.16 2.37
CA ARG A 179 4.29 -33.22 2.29
C ARG A 179 4.63 -34.27 1.25
N VAL A 180 5.20 -33.88 0.12
CA VAL A 180 5.69 -34.83 -0.90
C VAL A 180 6.87 -35.64 -0.37
N SER A 181 7.80 -34.98 0.34
CA SER A 181 8.96 -35.62 0.96
C SER A 181 8.59 -36.51 2.15
N ALA A 182 7.54 -36.16 2.92
CA ALA A 182 7.02 -37.00 4.01
C ALA A 182 6.09 -38.14 3.53
N ALA A 183 5.56 -38.06 2.30
CA ALA A 183 4.71 -39.09 1.70
C ALA A 183 5.49 -40.13 0.87
N ALA A 184 6.80 -39.93 0.67
CA ALA A 184 7.66 -40.94 0.06
C ALA A 184 7.89 -42.08 1.06
N PRO A 185 7.43 -43.32 0.78
CA PRO A 185 7.75 -44.45 1.64
C PRO A 185 9.27 -44.69 1.63
N PRO A 186 9.86 -45.14 2.76
CA PRO A 186 11.27 -45.52 2.76
C PRO A 186 11.45 -46.63 1.71
N LEU A 187 12.32 -46.39 0.73
CA LEU A 187 12.74 -47.40 -0.23
C LEU A 187 13.26 -48.60 0.56
N GLY A 188 12.46 -49.65 0.59
CA GLY A 188 12.76 -50.86 1.32
C GLY A 188 14.08 -51.45 0.84
N CYS A 189 15.04 -51.54 1.76
CA CYS A 189 16.22 -52.36 1.59
C CYS A 189 15.75 -53.82 1.49
N HIS A 190 15.76 -54.40 0.29
CA HIS A 190 15.74 -55.85 0.15
C HIS A 190 17.11 -56.39 0.55
N PRO A 191 17.22 -57.29 1.54
CA PRO A 191 18.42 -58.09 1.71
C PRO A 191 18.42 -59.15 0.61
N VAL A 192 19.36 -59.04 -0.33
CA VAL A 192 19.67 -60.14 -1.25
C VAL A 192 20.68 -61.02 -0.54
N SER A 193 20.17 -62.13 -0.01
CA SER A 193 20.94 -63.32 0.39
C SER A 193 21.49 -64.05 -0.82
#